data_AF-A0A8S0VIE8-F1
#
_entry.id   AF-A0A8S0VIE8-F1
#
_cell.length_a   1.000
_cell.length_b   1.000
_cell.length_c   1.000
_cell.angle_alpha   90.00
_cell.angle_beta   90.00
_cell.angle_gamma   90.00
#
_symmetry.space_group_name_H-M   'P 1'
#
loop_
_entity.id
_entity.type
_entity.pdbx_description
1 polymer ?
#
loop_
_entity_poly.entity_id
_entity_poly.type
_entity_poly.pdbx_seq_one_letter_code
_entity_poly.pdbx_strand_id
1 'polypeptide(L)'
;MADDEPIDPKKELEERCKAPCTRPLREYQACAKRIQGDESGNKHCTGQYFDYWRCVDKCVSLISSAYIFFPSAFFRAMIEILLY
;
A
#
# COMPACT_ATOMS: atom_id res chain seq x y z
N MET A 1 17.38 -10.37 24.70
CA MET A 1 16.79 -11.33 23.76
C MET A 1 16.10 -10.50 22.70
N ALA A 2 16.40 -10.75 21.42
CA ALA A 2 15.89 -9.95 20.32
C ALA A 2 14.39 -10.23 20.14
N ASP A 3 13.58 -9.23 20.48
CA ASP A 3 12.16 -9.18 20.15
C ASP A 3 12.08 -8.68 18.70
N ASP A 4 12.39 -9.56 17.74
CA ASP A 4 12.09 -9.30 16.33
C ASP A 4 10.58 -9.50 16.17
N GLU A 5 9.82 -8.40 16.34
CA GLU A 5 8.39 -8.38 16.08
C GLU A 5 8.12 -8.91 14.66
N PRO A 6 7.18 -9.85 14.49
CA PRO A 6 6.85 -10.37 13.18
C PRO A 6 6.37 -9.22 12.28
N ILE A 7 7.16 -8.93 11.25
CA ILE A 7 6.86 -7.88 10.26
C ILE A 7 5.65 -8.36 9.46
N ASP A 8 4.51 -7.68 9.64
CA ASP A 8 3.31 -7.93 8.84
C ASP A 8 3.59 -7.63 7.36
N PRO A 9 3.62 -8.65 6.47
CA PRO A 9 3.96 -8.46 5.06
C PRO A 9 2.98 -7.50 4.38
N LYS A 10 1.73 -7.49 4.85
CA LYS A 10 0.69 -6.57 4.38
C LYS A 10 1.11 -5.11 4.52
N LYS A 11 1.68 -4.72 5.65
CA LYS A 11 2.02 -3.32 5.95
C LYS A 11 3.14 -2.82 5.04
N GLU A 12 4.13 -3.68 4.76
CA GLU A 12 5.21 -3.38 3.84
C GLU A 12 4.70 -3.22 2.40
N LEU A 13 3.79 -4.09 1.98
CA LEU A 13 3.15 -4.01 0.66
C LEU A 13 2.30 -2.75 0.52
N GLU A 14 1.56 -2.38 1.57
CA GLU A 14 0.80 -1.14 1.61
C GLU A 14 1.70 0.07 1.41
N GLU A 15 2.83 0.20 2.14
CA GLU A 15 3.78 1.31 1.97
C GLU A 15 4.33 1.41 0.54
N ARG A 16 4.70 0.27 -0.08
CA ARG A 16 5.16 0.23 -1.47
C ARG A 16 4.06 0.68 -2.45
N CYS A 17 2.81 0.32 -2.17
CA CYS A 17 1.65 0.64 -3.00
C CYS A 17 1.11 2.06 -2.83
N LYS A 18 1.58 2.84 -1.84
CA LYS A 18 1.23 4.26 -1.72
C LYS A 18 1.85 5.12 -2.83
N ALA A 19 3.08 4.81 -3.23
CA ALA A 19 3.81 5.56 -4.27
C ALA A 19 3.12 5.58 -5.66
N PRO A 20 2.61 4.46 -6.21
CA PRO A 20 1.89 4.48 -7.48
C PRO A 20 0.49 5.13 -7.39
N CYS A 21 -0.13 5.13 -6.21
CA CYS A 21 -1.51 5.61 -5.99
C CYS A 21 -1.61 7.10 -5.62
N THR A 22 -0.73 7.95 -6.16
CA THR A 22 -0.66 9.39 -5.82
C THR A 22 -1.82 10.24 -6.33
N ARG A 23 -2.44 9.87 -7.45
CA ARG A 23 -3.61 10.58 -8.01
C ARG A 23 -4.81 10.60 -7.04
N PRO A 24 -5.37 9.44 -6.64
CA PRO A 24 -6.50 9.42 -5.72
C PRO A 24 -6.12 9.93 -4.32
N LEU A 25 -4.86 9.80 -3.90
CA LEU A 25 -4.37 10.39 -2.65
C LEU A 25 -4.51 11.93 -2.64
N ARG A 26 -4.19 12.60 -3.76
CA ARG A 26 -4.33 14.07 -3.87
C ARG A 26 -5.79 14.51 -3.80
N GLU A 27 -6.69 13.77 -4.44
CA GLU A 27 -8.13 14.05 -4.40
C GLU A 27 -8.70 13.86 -2.98
N TYR A 28 -8.29 12.80 -2.29
CA TYR A 28 -8.62 12.58 -0.90
C TYR A 28 -8.11 13.71 0.01
N GLN A 29 -6.85 14.13 -0.15
CA GLN A 29 -6.28 15.24 0.61
C GLN A 29 -7.00 16.58 0.34
N ALA A 30 -7.40 16.84 -0.90
CA ALA A 30 -8.19 18.02 -1.24
C ALA A 30 -9.57 17.99 -0.58
N CYS A 31 -10.22 16.82 -0.58
CA CYS A 31 -11.48 16.63 0.13
C CYS A 31 -11.31 16.81 1.65
N ALA A 32 -10.25 16.26 2.25
CA ALA A 32 -9.98 16.38 3.68
C ALA A 32 -9.80 17.84 4.11
N LYS A 33 -9.08 18.64 3.30
CA LYS A 33 -8.93 20.09 3.52
C LYS A 33 -10.25 20.84 3.46
N ARG A 34 -11.18 20.43 2.57
CA ARG A 34 -12.52 21.03 2.48
C ARG A 34 -13.34 20.79 3.75
N ILE A 35 -13.23 19.60 4.34
CA ILE A 35 -14.04 19.20 5.50
C ILE A 35 -13.44 19.68 6.82
N GLN A 36 -12.15 20.02 6.86
CA GLN A 36 -11.47 20.47 8.09
C GLN A 36 -12.13 21.68 8.76
N GLY A 37 -12.88 22.51 8.02
CA GLY A 37 -13.63 23.66 8.54
C GLY A 37 -15.13 23.43 8.74
N ASP A 38 -15.63 22.20 8.55
CA ASP A 38 -17.06 21.90 8.63
C ASP A 38 -17.45 21.24 9.97
N GLU A 39 -18.10 22.01 10.84
CA GLU A 39 -18.62 21.53 12.14
C GLU A 39 -19.98 20.83 12.01
N SER A 40 -20.62 20.90 10.84
CA SER A 40 -21.98 20.37 10.63
C SER A 40 -22.06 18.84 10.63
N GLY A 41 -20.94 18.11 10.66
CA GLY A 41 -20.90 16.64 10.74
C GLY A 41 -21.39 15.87 9.50
N ASN A 42 -22.02 16.54 8.53
CA ASN A 42 -22.64 15.91 7.36
C ASN A 42 -21.71 15.74 6.14
N LYS A 43 -20.50 16.33 6.17
CA LYS A 43 -19.57 16.21 5.04
C LYS A 43 -18.62 15.05 5.28
N HIS A 44 -18.48 14.19 4.28
CA HIS A 44 -17.60 13.03 4.33
C HIS A 44 -16.78 12.88 3.04
N CYS A 45 -15.55 12.38 3.16
CA CYS A 45 -14.68 12.03 2.03
C CYS A 45 -14.63 10.52 1.78
N THR A 46 -15.64 9.76 2.24
CA THR A 46 -15.66 8.30 2.15
C THR A 46 -15.55 7.82 0.70
N GLY A 47 -16.16 8.51 -0.27
CA GLY A 47 -16.01 8.19 -1.69
C GLY A 47 -14.55 8.25 -2.15
N GLN A 48 -13.86 9.37 -1.90
CA GLN A 48 -12.46 9.56 -2.29
C GLN A 48 -11.53 8.61 -1.52
N TYR A 49 -11.87 8.31 -0.27
CA TYR A 49 -11.15 7.32 0.54
C TYR A 49 -11.24 5.92 -0.08
N PHE A 50 -12.43 5.50 -0.51
CA PHE A 50 -12.60 4.20 -1.18
C PHE A 50 -11.85 4.14 -2.52
N ASP A 51 -11.81 5.22 -3.30
CA ASP A 51 -11.05 5.25 -4.55
C ASP A 51 -9.53 5.13 -4.31
N TYR A 52 -9.01 5.78 -3.27
CA TYR A 52 -7.62 5.63 -2.84
C TYR A 52 -7.31 4.20 -2.41
N TRP A 53 -8.11 3.64 -1.50
CA TRP A 53 -7.89 2.28 -1.00
C TRP A 53 -8.07 1.23 -2.08
N ARG A 54 -9.01 1.42 -3.02
CA ARG A 54 -9.16 0.53 -4.18
C ARG A 54 -7.89 0.47 -5.03
N CYS A 55 -7.17 1.58 -5.17
CA CYS A 55 -5.88 1.57 -5.87
C CYS A 55 -4.81 0.79 -5.10
N VAL A 56 -4.71 1.04 -3.78
CA VAL A 56 -3.75 0.36 -2.89
C VAL A 56 -4.03 -1.14 -2.84
N ASP A 57 -5.28 -1.54 -2.59
CA ASP A 57 -5.70 -2.94 -2.52
C ASP A 57 -5.47 -3.68 -3.84
N LYS A 58 -5.70 -3.02 -4.98
CA LYS A 58 -5.40 -3.60 -6.30
C LYS A 58 -3.91 -3.82 -6.49
N CYS A 59 -3.06 -2.90 -6.03
CA CYS A 59 -1.61 -3.05 -6.06
C CYS A 59 -1.13 -4.17 -5.12
N VAL A 60 -1.63 -4.21 -3.87
CA VAL A 60 -1.29 -5.26 -2.90
C VAL A 60 -1.73 -6.64 -3.41
N SER A 61 -2.88 -6.74 -4.07
CA SER A 61 -3.38 -7.99 -4.66
C SER A 61 -2.46 -8.53 -5.77
N LEU A 62 -1.96 -7.65 -6.64
CA LEU A 62 -1.01 -8.02 -7.69
C LEU A 62 0.31 -8.50 -7.10
N ILE A 63 0.81 -7.79 -6.08
CA ILE A 63 2.10 -8.13 -5.47
C ILE A 63 1.99 -9.42 -4.64
N SER A 64 0.94 -9.58 -3.83
CA SER A 64 0.68 -10.81 -3.06
C SER A 64 0.56 -12.04 -3.96
N SER A 65 -0.16 -11.91 -5.09
CA SER A 65 -0.26 -12.99 -6.08
C SER A 65 1.09 -13.33 -6.72
N ALA A 66 1.96 -12.33 -6.93
CA ALA A 66 3.31 -12.54 -7.44
C ALA A 66 4.24 -13.21 -6.41
N TYR A 67 4.16 -12.88 -5.12
CA TYR A 67 4.94 -13.56 -4.08
C TYR A 67 4.55 -15.03 -3.87
N ILE A 68 3.29 -15.39 -4.13
CA ILE A 68 2.83 -16.79 -4.09
C ILE A 68 3.37 -17.59 -5.28
N PHE A 69 3.44 -16.99 -6.47
CA PHE A 69 3.89 -17.67 -7.70
C PHE A 69 5.40 -17.60 -7.94
N PHE A 70 6.06 -16.59 -7.41
CA PHE A 70 7.51 -16.41 -7.40
C PHE A 70 7.98 -16.44 -5.95
N PRO A 71 8.13 -17.64 -5.36
CA PRO A 71 8.78 -17.74 -4.07
C PRO A 71 10.19 -17.15 -4.23
N SER A 72 10.56 -16.33 -3.27
CA SER A 72 11.86 -15.69 -3.05
C SER A 72 13.09 -16.61 -3.20
N ALA A 73 12.91 -17.92 -3.40
CA ALA A 73 13.94 -18.85 -3.84
C ALA A 73 14.58 -18.45 -5.19
N PHE A 74 13.81 -17.96 -6.16
CA PHE A 74 14.37 -17.61 -7.48
C PHE A 74 15.21 -16.33 -7.45
N PHE A 75 14.81 -15.34 -6.64
CA PHE A 75 15.55 -14.08 -6.49
C PHE A 75 16.81 -14.25 -5.62
N ARG A 76 16.78 -15.16 -4.62
CA ARG A 76 17.97 -15.52 -3.83
C ARG A 76 18.97 -16.33 -4.65
N ALA A 77 18.50 -17.26 -5.50
CA ALA A 77 19.36 -18.02 -6.39
C ALA A 77 20.05 -17.15 -7.47
N MET A 78 19.37 -16.12 -8.01
CA MET A 78 20.00 -15.23 -8.99
C MET A 78 21.10 -14.35 -8.39
N ILE A 79 20.99 -13.98 -7.11
CA ILE A 79 22.02 -13.22 -6.39
C ILE A 79 23.23 -14.10 -6.03
N GLU A 80 23.04 -15.37 -5.68
CA GLU A 80 24.18 -16.29 -5.44
C GLU A 80 24.95 -16.66 -6.72
N ILE A 81 24.28 -16.76 -7.88
CA ILE A 81 24.95 -17.09 -9.16
C ILE A 81 25.77 -15.90 -9.71
N LEU A 82 25.38 -14.66 -9.44
CA LEU A 82 26.12 -13.47 -9.89
C LEU A 82 27.32 -13.09 -8.99
N LEU A 83 27.51 -13.79 -7.88
CA LEU A 83 28.62 -13.58 -6.94
C LEU A 83 29.61 -14.77 -6.90
N TYR A 84 29.54 -15.70 -7.87
CA TYR A 84 30.51 -16.79 -8.07
C TYR A 84 31.24 -16.65 -9.41
#